data_AF-A0A7J6WSB7-F1
#
_entry.id   AF-A0A7J6WSB7-F1
#
_cell.length_a   1.000
_cell.length_b   1.000
_cell.length_c   1.000
_cell.angle_alpha   90.00
_cell.angle_beta   90.00
_cell.angle_gamma   90.00
#
_symmetry.space_group_name_H-M   'P 1'
#
loop_
_entity.id
_entity.type
_entity.pdbx_description
1 polymer ?
#
loop_
_entity_poly.entity_id
_entity_poly.type
_entity_poly.pdbx_seq_one_letter_code
_entity_poly.pdbx_strand_id
1 'polypeptide(L)'
;MQFNNSYLYHISDGSTTTEQIASYYSVNKSQVKPIYRNTNKDYLVSVPCACKELNNIVAYFYDTTYTVQQNDTLKTWMNVTNKFYSGQAWNAGDGKIDTGQVLPIHLVCGCVGGSQSQVVVTYTIQDHDTLPQIATSLASTLEGIES
;
A
#
# COMPACT_ATOMS: atom_id res chain seq x y z
N MET A 1 -19.95 -2.16 -8.78
CA MET A 1 -18.48 -2.10 -8.57
C MET A 1 -18.02 -3.47 -8.15
N GLN A 2 -17.05 -4.05 -8.86
CA GLN A 2 -16.45 -5.32 -8.50
C GLN A 2 -15.24 -5.04 -7.61
N PHE A 3 -15.28 -5.53 -6.37
CA PHE A 3 -14.14 -5.49 -5.46
C PHE A 3 -13.42 -6.83 -5.57
N ASN A 4 -12.15 -6.79 -5.96
CA ASN A 4 -11.27 -7.95 -5.85
C ASN A 4 -10.26 -7.67 -4.73
N ASN A 5 -9.86 -8.70 -4.01
CA ASN A 5 -8.84 -8.54 -2.98
C ASN A 5 -7.47 -8.33 -3.63
N SER A 6 -6.70 -7.41 -3.07
CA SER A 6 -5.29 -7.14 -3.40
C SER A 6 -4.49 -7.12 -2.10
N TYR A 7 -3.17 -7.27 -2.20
CA TYR A 7 -2.28 -7.04 -1.06
C TYR A 7 -1.46 -5.77 -1.27
N LEU A 8 -1.29 -5.00 -0.21
CA LEU A 8 -0.34 -3.89 -0.13
C LEU A 8 0.84 -4.34 0.72
N TYR A 9 2.05 -4.26 0.19
CA TYR A 9 3.26 -4.67 0.92
C TYR A 9 3.72 -3.55 1.85
N HIS A 10 3.60 -3.75 3.16
CA HIS A 10 4.05 -2.79 4.15
C HIS A 10 5.48 -3.10 4.61
N ILE A 11 6.41 -2.20 4.29
CA ILE A 11 7.80 -2.22 4.72
C ILE A 11 7.85 -1.80 6.18
N SER A 12 8.32 -2.69 7.05
CA SER A 12 8.39 -2.48 8.49
C SER A 12 9.71 -1.84 8.89
N ASP A 13 9.66 -0.90 9.84
CA ASP A 13 10.84 -0.36 10.50
C ASP A 13 11.30 -1.21 11.71
N GLY A 14 10.66 -2.36 11.93
CA GLY A 14 10.92 -3.26 13.07
C GLY A 14 10.28 -2.82 14.39
N SER A 15 9.75 -1.59 14.46
CA SER A 15 9.09 -1.05 15.66
C SER A 15 7.57 -0.98 15.53
N THR A 16 7.06 -0.91 14.31
CA THR A 16 5.64 -0.78 14.02
C THR A 16 4.88 -2.09 14.30
N THR A 17 3.84 -2.00 15.13
CA THR A 17 3.00 -3.16 15.47
C THR A 17 1.95 -3.44 14.41
N THR A 18 1.44 -4.68 14.37
CA THR A 18 0.34 -5.06 13.47
C THR A 18 -0.93 -4.24 13.69
N GLU A 19 -1.16 -3.77 14.91
CA GLU A 19 -2.28 -2.90 15.28
C GLU A 19 -2.13 -1.51 14.67
N GLN A 20 -0.92 -0.95 14.70
CA GLN A 20 -0.61 0.32 14.07
C GLN A 20 -0.76 0.22 12.56
N ILE A 21 -0.24 -0.85 11.94
CA ILE A 21 -0.42 -1.12 10.50
C ILE A 21 -1.92 -1.22 10.17
N ALA A 22 -2.67 -2.03 10.90
CA ALA A 22 -4.10 -2.17 10.68
C ALA A 22 -4.84 -0.83 10.76
N SER A 23 -4.46 0.03 11.71
CA SER A 23 -4.99 1.39 11.85
C SER A 23 -4.65 2.29 10.65
N TYR A 24 -3.39 2.34 10.20
CA TYR A 24 -2.99 3.16 9.05
C TYR A 24 -3.83 2.82 7.80
N TYR A 25 -3.99 1.52 7.55
CA TYR A 25 -4.70 1.01 6.39
C TYR A 25 -6.22 0.90 6.61
N SER A 26 -6.79 1.30 7.76
CA SER A 26 -8.23 1.14 8.05
C SER A 26 -8.76 -0.29 7.84
N VAL A 27 -7.99 -1.30 8.24
CA VAL A 27 -8.34 -2.72 8.14
C VAL A 27 -8.39 -3.40 9.50
N ASN A 28 -8.91 -4.62 9.56
CA ASN A 28 -8.78 -5.45 10.74
C ASN A 28 -7.36 -6.03 10.86
N LYS A 29 -6.89 -6.25 12.09
CA LYS A 29 -5.60 -6.91 12.36
C LYS A 29 -5.47 -8.27 11.64
N SER A 30 -6.56 -9.02 11.50
CA SER A 30 -6.59 -10.31 10.78
C SER A 30 -6.25 -10.20 9.28
N GLN A 31 -6.32 -9.00 8.71
CA GLN A 31 -5.95 -8.71 7.33
C GLN A 31 -4.46 -8.37 7.17
N VAL A 32 -3.71 -8.25 8.27
CA VAL A 32 -2.27 -7.98 8.28
C VAL A 32 -1.52 -9.28 8.55
N LYS A 33 -0.76 -9.76 7.56
CA LYS A 33 -0.02 -11.03 7.63
C LYS A 33 1.48 -10.77 7.54
N PRO A 34 2.31 -11.40 8.38
CA PRO A 34 3.76 -11.23 8.27
C PRO A 34 4.28 -11.86 6.97
N ILE A 35 5.30 -11.23 6.39
CA ILE A 35 6.10 -11.76 5.28
C ILE A 35 7.57 -11.49 5.57
N TYR A 36 8.46 -12.37 5.12
CA TYR A 36 9.89 -12.23 5.35
C TYR A 36 10.62 -11.94 4.04
N ARG A 37 11.36 -10.84 4.02
CA ARG A 37 12.34 -10.52 2.98
C ARG A 37 13.73 -10.73 3.58
N ASN A 38 14.36 -11.84 3.24
CA ASN A 38 15.58 -12.31 3.92
C ASN A 38 15.35 -12.42 5.44
N THR A 39 16.01 -11.61 6.25
CA THR A 39 15.87 -11.53 7.71
C THR A 39 14.89 -10.45 8.17
N ASN A 40 14.39 -9.61 7.26
CA ASN A 40 13.51 -8.50 7.60
C ASN A 40 12.06 -9.00 7.64
N LYS A 41 11.35 -8.64 8.71
CA LYS A 41 9.94 -8.96 8.90
C LYS A 41 9.07 -7.79 8.48
N ASP A 42 8.45 -7.94 7.32
CA ASP A 42 7.51 -7.00 6.71
C ASP A 42 6.09 -7.57 6.80
N TYR A 43 5.11 -6.90 6.18
CA TYR A 43 3.71 -7.32 6.25
C TYR A 43 2.98 -7.20 4.91
N LEU A 44 2.06 -8.11 4.65
CA LEU A 44 1.06 -7.99 3.60
C LEU A 44 -0.27 -7.55 4.21
N VAL A 45 -0.85 -6.49 3.66
CA VAL A 45 -2.15 -5.95 4.08
C VAL A 45 -3.20 -6.28 3.02
N SER A 46 -4.18 -7.12 3.38
CA SER A 46 -5.28 -7.52 2.48
C SER A 46 -6.34 -6.42 2.40
N VAL A 47 -6.56 -5.86 1.22
CA VAL A 47 -7.51 -4.75 0.99
C VAL A 47 -8.46 -5.01 -0.17
N PRO A 48 -9.71 -4.50 -0.12
CA PRO A 48 -10.59 -4.48 -1.28
C PRO A 48 -10.10 -3.44 -2.29
N CYS A 49 -9.78 -3.89 -3.50
CA CYS A 49 -9.28 -3.05 -4.57
C CYS A 49 -10.37 -2.79 -5.61
N ALA A 50 -10.55 -1.53 -6.02
CA ALA A 50 -11.59 -1.13 -6.95
C ALA A 50 -11.09 -0.15 -8.01
N CYS A 51 -11.62 -0.26 -9.22
CA CYS A 51 -11.38 0.69 -10.30
C CYS A 51 -12.02 2.04 -9.94
N LYS A 52 -11.25 3.13 -10.03
CA LYS A 52 -11.70 4.51 -9.80
C LYS A 52 -11.04 5.45 -10.80
N GLU A 53 -11.72 6.55 -11.08
CA GLU A 53 -11.18 7.66 -11.83
C GLU A 53 -10.82 8.80 -10.87
N LEU A 54 -9.55 9.18 -10.83
CA LEU A 54 -9.02 10.28 -10.00
C LEU A 54 -8.21 11.21 -10.90
N ASN A 55 -8.57 12.50 -10.97
CA ASN A 55 -7.88 13.51 -11.78
C ASN A 55 -7.68 13.07 -13.25
N ASN A 56 -8.73 12.51 -13.88
CA ASN A 56 -8.73 11.94 -15.24
C ASN A 56 -7.83 10.69 -15.42
N ILE A 57 -7.36 10.08 -14.33
CA ILE A 57 -6.63 8.80 -14.34
C ILE A 57 -7.58 7.70 -13.86
N VAL A 58 -7.86 6.75 -14.74
CA VAL A 58 -8.59 5.52 -14.39
C VAL A 58 -7.58 4.47 -13.96
N ALA A 59 -7.60 4.12 -12.67
CA ALA A 59 -6.73 3.10 -12.11
C ALA A 59 -7.42 2.39 -10.93
N TYR A 60 -6.72 1.42 -10.35
CA TYR A 60 -7.23 0.65 -9.22
C TYR A 60 -6.70 1.23 -7.91
N PHE A 61 -7.62 1.53 -6.98
CA PHE A 61 -7.29 2.13 -5.70
C PHE A 61 -8.04 1.49 -4.53
N TYR A 62 -7.37 1.48 -3.39
CA TYR A 62 -7.97 1.30 -2.07
C TYR A 62 -7.93 2.62 -1.33
N ASP A 63 -9.04 3.03 -0.70
CA ASP A 63 -9.09 4.27 0.07
C ASP A 63 -8.98 3.97 1.56
N THR A 64 -8.10 4.72 2.23
CA THR A 64 -8.07 4.85 3.68
C THR A 64 -8.11 6.35 4.02
N THR A 65 -8.06 6.68 5.30
CA THR A 65 -8.02 8.06 5.78
C THR A 65 -6.84 8.27 6.70
N TYR A 66 -6.33 9.50 6.72
CA TYR A 66 -5.28 9.92 7.65
C TYR A 66 -5.71 11.19 8.38
N THR A 67 -5.62 11.19 9.70
CA THR A 67 -5.83 12.39 10.51
C THR A 67 -4.51 13.13 10.67
N VAL A 68 -4.44 14.35 10.15
CA VAL A 68 -3.24 15.22 10.18
C VAL A 68 -2.80 15.47 11.62
N GLN A 69 -1.55 15.18 11.93
CA GLN A 69 -0.95 15.35 13.26
C GLN A 69 -0.33 16.74 13.41
N GLN A 70 0.02 17.11 14.65
CA GLN A 70 0.47 18.45 15.04
C GLN A 70 1.79 18.93 14.38
N ASN A 71 2.50 18.07 13.64
CA ASN A 71 3.75 18.41 12.95
C ASN A 71 3.76 18.00 11.48
N ASP A 72 2.63 17.54 10.95
CA ASP A 72 2.53 17.24 9.53
C ASP A 72 2.43 18.54 8.74
N THR A 73 3.23 18.65 7.70
CA THR A 73 3.24 19.80 6.80
C THR A 73 3.11 19.32 5.37
N LEU A 74 2.65 20.19 4.47
CA LEU A 74 2.65 19.92 3.04
C LEU A 74 4.04 19.48 2.53
N LYS A 75 5.10 20.12 3.01
CA LYS A 75 6.48 19.80 2.64
C LYS A 75 6.89 18.38 3.08
N THR A 76 6.32 17.87 4.17
CA THR A 76 6.62 16.55 4.72
C THR A 76 5.55 15.51 4.39
N TRP A 77 4.53 15.85 3.59
CA TRP A 77 3.43 14.95 3.29
C TRP A 77 3.90 13.67 2.60
N MET A 78 4.84 13.78 1.67
CA MET A 78 5.48 12.61 1.06
C MET A 78 6.18 11.72 2.11
N ASN A 79 6.79 12.30 3.15
CA ASN A 79 7.43 11.53 4.22
C ASN A 79 6.38 10.79 5.06
N VAL A 80 5.24 11.45 5.34
CA VAL A 80 4.09 10.83 6.03
C VAL A 80 3.59 9.64 5.23
N THR A 81 3.32 9.82 3.94
CA THR A 81 2.80 8.74 3.11
C THR A 81 3.82 7.63 2.87
N ASN A 82 5.09 7.97 2.71
CA ASN A 82 6.17 6.98 2.56
C ASN A 82 6.35 6.15 3.83
N LYS A 83 6.26 6.79 5.00
CA LYS A 83 6.38 6.13 6.30
C LYS A 83 5.21 5.19 6.58
N PHE A 84 3.97 5.67 6.43
CA PHE A 84 2.79 4.89 6.86
C PHE A 84 2.28 3.92 5.80
N TYR A 85 2.50 4.24 4.52
CA TYR A 85 1.95 3.48 3.38
C TYR A 85 3.03 2.95 2.44
N SER A 86 4.29 2.92 2.89
CA SER A 86 5.43 2.38 2.13
C SER A 86 5.56 2.97 0.72
N GLY A 87 5.17 4.23 0.54
CA GLY A 87 5.26 4.95 -0.75
C GLY A 87 4.17 4.61 -1.77
N GLN A 88 3.10 3.93 -1.36
CA GLN A 88 2.05 3.45 -2.26
C GLN A 88 0.87 4.43 -2.40
N ALA A 89 0.91 5.54 -1.67
CA ALA A 89 -0.10 6.57 -1.75
C ALA A 89 0.03 7.37 -3.05
N TRP A 90 -1.07 7.45 -3.78
CA TRP A 90 -1.24 8.36 -4.89
C TRP A 90 -1.44 9.78 -4.35
N ASN A 91 -0.47 10.64 -4.62
CA ASN A 91 -0.51 12.04 -4.22
C ASN A 91 -1.31 12.86 -5.23
N ALA A 92 -2.62 12.99 -4.99
CA ALA A 92 -3.53 13.73 -5.87
C ALA A 92 -3.51 15.26 -5.71
N GLY A 93 -2.82 15.83 -4.70
CA GLY A 93 -2.50 17.26 -4.73
C GLY A 93 -2.39 18.04 -3.41
N ASP A 94 -1.34 18.88 -3.41
CA ASP A 94 -0.98 20.21 -2.88
C ASP A 94 -1.99 21.14 -2.15
N GLY A 95 -3.04 20.61 -1.52
CA GLY A 95 -3.93 21.39 -0.66
C GLY A 95 -3.34 21.74 0.72
N LYS A 96 -3.77 22.84 1.34
CA LYS A 96 -3.42 23.13 2.75
C LYS A 96 -3.87 21.96 3.65
N ILE A 97 -2.98 21.53 4.54
CA ILE A 97 -3.29 20.53 5.56
C ILE A 97 -3.30 21.20 6.93
N ASP A 98 -4.38 21.01 7.67
CA ASP A 98 -4.55 21.54 9.03
C ASP A 98 -4.58 20.39 10.04
N THR A 99 -3.96 20.55 11.20
CA THR A 99 -3.98 19.52 12.26
C THR A 99 -5.42 19.13 12.63
N GLY A 100 -5.68 17.83 12.73
CA GLY A 100 -6.99 17.27 13.01
C GLY A 100 -7.87 17.08 11.76
N GLN A 101 -7.47 17.62 10.61
CA GLN A 101 -8.16 17.35 9.35
C GLN A 101 -8.03 15.88 8.97
N VAL A 102 -9.12 15.29 8.51
CA VAL A 102 -9.13 13.92 7.96
C VAL A 102 -8.95 14.00 6.45
N LEU A 103 -7.84 13.47 5.96
CA LEU A 103 -7.48 13.46 4.54
C LEU A 103 -7.74 12.09 3.93
N PRO A 104 -8.33 12.02 2.71
CA PRO A 104 -8.40 10.78 1.97
C PRO A 104 -7.00 10.37 1.49
N ILE A 105 -6.70 9.08 1.62
CA ILE A 105 -5.48 8.47 1.12
C ILE A 105 -5.88 7.43 0.08
N HIS A 106 -5.44 7.63 -1.15
CA HIS A 106 -5.67 6.70 -2.25
C HIS A 106 -4.44 5.82 -2.41
N LEU A 107 -4.52 4.54 -2.06
CA LEU A 107 -3.42 3.59 -2.21
C LEU A 107 -3.57 2.84 -3.52
N VAL A 108 -2.53 2.88 -4.36
CA VAL A 108 -2.53 2.15 -5.64
C VAL A 108 -2.59 0.66 -5.37
N CYS A 109 -3.50 -0.03 -6.03
CA CYS A 109 -3.65 -1.48 -5.97
C CYS A 109 -3.90 -2.06 -7.36
N GLY A 110 -4.01 -3.38 -7.47
CA GLY A 110 -4.25 -4.03 -8.75
C GLY A 110 -5.19 -5.22 -8.64
N CYS A 111 -5.79 -5.58 -9.78
CA CYS A 111 -6.68 -6.72 -9.92
C CYS A 111 -6.37 -7.41 -11.24
N VAL A 112 -6.21 -8.74 -11.24
CA VAL A 112 -6.08 -9.52 -12.47
C VAL A 112 -7.47 -9.94 -12.95
N GLY A 113 -7.78 -9.70 -14.22
CA GLY A 113 -9.02 -10.20 -14.82
C GLY A 113 -8.93 -11.70 -15.08
N GLY A 114 -9.97 -12.47 -14.73
CA GLY A 114 -10.20 -13.81 -15.31
C GLY A 114 -9.96 -15.03 -14.42
N SER A 115 -9.35 -14.94 -13.23
CA SER A 115 -9.29 -16.08 -12.30
C SER A 115 -9.24 -15.66 -10.82
N GLN A 116 -9.92 -16.40 -9.94
CA GLN A 116 -9.92 -16.15 -8.49
C GLN A 116 -8.59 -16.53 -7.80
N SER A 117 -7.64 -17.13 -8.53
CA SER A 117 -6.39 -17.67 -7.97
C SER A 117 -5.21 -16.71 -8.00
N GLN A 118 -5.28 -15.60 -8.75
CA GLN A 118 -4.20 -14.63 -8.84
C GLN A 118 -4.55 -13.36 -8.09
N VAL A 119 -3.67 -12.95 -7.18
CA VAL A 119 -3.81 -11.72 -6.39
C VAL A 119 -2.63 -10.81 -6.70
N VAL A 120 -2.90 -9.54 -6.95
CA VAL A 120 -1.85 -8.55 -7.19
C VAL A 120 -1.35 -8.01 -5.86
N VAL A 121 -0.02 -7.91 -5.73
CA VAL A 121 0.66 -7.25 -4.62
C VAL A 121 1.23 -5.92 -5.09
N THR A 122 0.83 -4.81 -4.49
CA THR A 122 1.54 -3.53 -4.68
C THR A 122 2.82 -3.59 -3.84
N TYR A 123 3.96 -3.48 -4.51
CA TYR A 123 5.29 -3.60 -3.90
C TYR A 123 6.15 -2.39 -4.26
N THR A 124 6.75 -1.77 -3.25
CA THR A 124 7.73 -0.69 -3.45
C THR A 124 9.13 -1.28 -3.43
N ILE A 125 9.87 -1.09 -4.52
CA ILE A 125 11.26 -1.58 -4.66
C ILE A 125 12.12 -0.99 -3.55
N GLN A 126 12.86 -1.87 -2.85
CA GLN A 126 13.79 -1.50 -1.79
C GLN A 126 15.23 -1.63 -2.29
N ASP A 127 16.16 -1.01 -1.55
CA ASP A 127 17.59 -1.16 -1.82
C ASP A 127 17.99 -2.64 -1.88
N HIS A 128 18.79 -2.96 -2.91
CA HIS A 128 19.29 -4.30 -3.22
C HIS A 128 18.25 -5.33 -3.65
N ASP A 129 17.00 -4.94 -3.90
CA ASP A 129 16.04 -5.85 -4.50
C ASP A 129 16.43 -6.18 -5.95
N THR A 130 16.12 -7.42 -6.35
CA THR A 130 16.18 -7.87 -7.74
C THR A 130 14.85 -8.52 -8.11
N LEU A 131 14.46 -8.45 -9.39
CA LEU A 131 13.22 -9.07 -9.86
C LEU A 131 13.09 -10.57 -9.48
N PRO A 132 14.14 -11.41 -9.62
CA PRO A 132 14.07 -12.81 -9.19
C PRO A 132 13.79 -12.98 -7.70
N GLN A 133 14.38 -12.13 -6.84
CA GLN A 133 14.15 -12.18 -5.40
C GLN A 133 12.72 -11.77 -5.06
N ILE A 134 12.22 -10.69 -5.66
CA ILE A 134 10.84 -10.23 -5.47
C ILE A 134 9.86 -11.33 -5.92
N ALA A 135 10.06 -11.92 -7.11
CA ALA A 135 9.24 -13.01 -7.62
C ALA A 135 9.22 -14.19 -6.65
N THR A 136 10.39 -14.62 -6.16
CA THR A 136 10.50 -15.73 -5.21
C THR A 136 9.79 -15.41 -3.89
N SER A 137 10.01 -14.24 -3.31
CA SER A 137 9.40 -13.84 -2.03
C SER A 137 7.88 -13.70 -2.10
N LEU A 138 7.34 -13.27 -3.24
CA LEU A 138 5.90 -13.09 -3.44
C LEU A 138 5.23 -14.29 -4.11
N ALA A 139 5.95 -15.41 -4.28
CA ALA A 139 5.47 -16.59 -4.99
C ALA A 139 4.90 -16.27 -6.40
N SER A 140 5.56 -15.35 -7.09
CA SER A 140 5.27 -14.91 -8.46
C SER A 140 6.32 -15.43 -9.45
N THR A 141 6.15 -15.12 -10.73
CA THR A 141 7.12 -15.38 -11.81
C THR A 141 7.74 -14.06 -12.28
N LEU A 142 8.95 -14.10 -12.86
CA LEU A 142 9.54 -12.90 -13.48
C LEU A 142 8.65 -12.37 -14.60
N GLU A 143 8.17 -13.26 -15.47
CA GLU A 143 7.29 -12.91 -16.59
C GLU A 143 6.01 -12.21 -16.12
N GLY A 144 5.42 -12.64 -15.00
CA GLY A 144 4.22 -12.00 -14.43
C GLY A 144 4.49 -10.65 -13.76
N ILE A 145 5.74 -10.32 -13.46
CA ILE A 145 6.14 -8.99 -12.97
C ILE A 145 6.47 -8.05 -14.14
N GLU A 146 7.00 -8.58 -15.24
CA GLU A 146 7.44 -7.80 -16.41
C GLU A 146 6.32 -7.53 -17.43
N SER A 147 5.18 -8.23 -17.34
CA SER A 147 4.02 -8.11 -18.23
C SER A 147 3.20 -6.85 -17.99
#